data_AF-A0A2N1M3E5-F1
#
_entry.id   AF-A0A2N1M3E5-F1
#
_cell.length_a   1.000
_cell.length_b   1.000
_cell.length_c   1.000
_cell.angle_alpha   90.00
_cell.angle_beta   90.00
_cell.angle_gamma   90.00
#
_symmetry.space_group_name_H-M   'P 1'
#
loop_
_entity.id
_entity.type
_entity.pdbx_description
1 polymer ?
#
loop_
_entity_poly.entity_id
_entity_poly.type
_entity_poly.pdbx_seq_one_letter_code
_entity_poly.pdbx_strand_id
1 'polypeptide(L)'
;MFIALDLDYLVAVRTPPGHSWKNPVERIMSILNLGMQCVGLMRQKMSEEMEKLINGCNSLEDIREKAKINNQLEEELLQSMEPTRDLLSSIFTRQNLKDEPFKMFKPATKTEMETFWESVHLVDDSITMDDTSQKKVADKPKLQEFMEHCCRKRLYFFEIKKCGSGECDICRPIRSDINVFKELKGLPDPIPGPDDHYISFLEAYEKETTEEYCPSLRNRKPRNKSKDVEKKGGNGMDFSPTAQYGKNVRTIVKCVECNKPRVLYARHKISEEEFRLLQSFLESIEYTCGVTFKGLSELSSSKSRKESDIDINDDDEKEI
;
A
#
# COMPACT_ATOMS: atom_id res chain seq x y z
N MET A 1 5.39 23.71 8.78
CA MET A 1 4.01 23.90 9.29
C MET A 1 3.94 23.99 10.81
N PHE A 2 4.36 23.01 11.62
CA PHE A 2 4.24 23.06 13.09
C PHE A 2 4.86 24.31 13.73
N ILE A 3 6.17 24.55 13.54
CA ILE A 3 6.85 25.74 14.06
C ILE A 3 6.36 27.02 13.39
N ALA A 4 6.18 26.98 12.06
CA ALA A 4 5.76 28.14 11.26
C ALA A 4 4.38 28.68 11.64
N LEU A 5 3.45 27.80 12.04
CA LEU A 5 2.09 28.16 12.47
C LEU A 5 1.98 28.29 14.00
N ASP A 6 3.09 28.16 14.74
CA ASP A 6 3.13 28.18 16.20
C ASP A 6 2.08 27.27 16.87
N LEU A 7 1.98 26.04 16.37
CA LEU A 7 1.02 25.05 16.89
C LEU A 7 1.53 24.43 18.19
N ASP A 8 0.63 24.20 19.15
CA ASP A 8 0.96 23.48 20.37
C ASP A 8 0.96 21.95 20.18
N TYR A 9 0.18 21.48 19.20
CA TYR A 9 0.05 20.07 18.84
C TYR A 9 -0.36 19.90 17.38
N LEU A 10 0.26 18.94 16.70
CA LEU A 10 -0.05 18.55 15.33
C LEU A 10 -0.10 17.03 15.25
N VAL A 11 -1.11 16.50 14.59
CA VAL A 11 -1.23 15.07 14.29
C VAL A 11 -1.45 14.89 12.80
N ALA A 12 -0.53 14.19 12.15
CA ALA A 12 -0.68 13.72 10.79
C ALA A 12 -1.10 12.25 10.82
N VAL A 13 -2.39 12.01 10.60
CA VAL A 13 -2.94 10.65 10.49
C VAL A 13 -2.76 10.16 9.06
N ARG A 14 -2.36 8.89 8.92
CA ARG A 14 -2.20 8.20 7.64
C ARG A 14 -2.77 6.80 7.74
N THR A 15 -3.24 6.29 6.60
CA THR A 15 -3.54 4.87 6.49
C THR A 15 -2.24 4.05 6.55
N PRO A 16 -2.26 2.83 7.09
CA PRO A 16 -1.05 2.02 7.22
C PRO A 16 -0.34 1.83 5.86
N PRO A 17 0.96 2.14 5.78
CA PRO A 17 1.73 1.92 4.57
C PRO A 17 2.01 0.42 4.38
N GLY A 18 1.59 -0.12 3.24
CA GLY A 18 1.85 -1.51 2.86
C GLY A 18 0.98 -2.52 3.60
N HIS A 19 0.65 -3.62 2.92
CA HIS A 19 -0.22 -4.70 3.46
C HIS A 19 -1.65 -4.31 3.86
N SER A 20 -2.10 -3.08 3.61
CA SER A 20 -3.52 -2.72 3.78
C SER A 20 -4.45 -3.70 3.07
N TRP A 21 -4.06 -4.19 1.88
CA TRP A 21 -4.78 -5.26 1.17
C TRP A 21 -4.99 -6.56 1.98
N LYS A 22 -4.16 -6.86 2.97
CA LYS A 22 -4.26 -8.07 3.83
C LYS A 22 -5.33 -7.93 4.89
N ASN A 23 -5.42 -6.80 5.59
CA ASN A 23 -6.26 -6.66 6.78
C ASN A 23 -7.50 -5.79 6.49
N PRO A 24 -8.72 -6.34 6.47
CA PRO A 24 -9.95 -5.61 6.13
C PRO A 24 -10.14 -4.28 6.87
N VAL A 25 -9.77 -4.21 8.15
CA VAL A 25 -9.89 -3.02 9.01
C VAL A 25 -9.00 -1.86 8.53
N GLU A 26 -7.94 -2.15 7.79
CA GLU A 26 -6.95 -1.18 7.29
C GLU A 26 -7.17 -0.79 5.81
N ARG A 27 -8.24 -1.30 5.17
CA ARG A 27 -8.45 -1.28 3.72
C ARG A 27 -9.20 -0.05 3.19
N ILE A 28 -8.68 1.18 3.38
CA ILE A 28 -9.13 2.27 2.47
C ILE A 28 -8.83 1.89 1.00
N MET A 29 -7.72 1.17 0.80
CA MET A 29 -7.33 0.65 -0.51
C MET A 29 -8.36 -0.31 -1.12
N SER A 30 -9.19 -1.00 -0.33
CA SER A 30 -10.26 -1.82 -0.92
C SER A 30 -11.27 -0.98 -1.66
N ILE A 31 -11.66 0.16 -1.09
CA ILE A 31 -12.63 1.06 -1.72
C ILE A 31 -12.01 1.62 -3.00
N LEU A 32 -10.80 2.17 -2.92
CA LEU A 32 -10.06 2.65 -4.11
C LEU A 32 -9.94 1.58 -5.19
N ASN A 33 -9.64 0.34 -4.79
CA ASN A 33 -9.55 -0.80 -5.71
C ASN A 33 -10.90 -1.15 -6.36
N LEU A 34 -12.05 -0.88 -5.71
CA LEU A 34 -13.37 -1.11 -6.31
C LEU A 34 -13.56 -0.23 -7.56
N GLY A 35 -13.22 1.05 -7.51
CA GLY A 35 -13.32 1.90 -8.70
C GLY A 35 -12.24 1.62 -9.74
N MET A 36 -11.13 0.99 -9.34
CA MET A 36 -10.09 0.52 -10.26
C MET A 36 -10.37 -0.87 -10.85
N GLN A 37 -11.50 -1.51 -10.49
CA GLN A 37 -11.85 -2.80 -11.07
C GLN A 37 -11.96 -2.71 -12.58
N CYS A 38 -11.22 -3.57 -13.28
CA CYS A 38 -11.21 -3.65 -14.73
C CYS A 38 -10.67 -2.39 -15.44
N VAL A 39 -9.93 -1.53 -14.73
CA VAL A 39 -9.30 -0.34 -15.30
C VAL A 39 -7.84 -0.66 -15.67
N GLY A 40 -7.52 -0.52 -16.96
CA GLY A 40 -6.14 -0.48 -17.44
C GLY A 40 -5.68 0.98 -17.58
N LEU A 41 -4.46 1.29 -17.15
CA LEU A 41 -3.89 2.63 -17.24
C LEU A 41 -2.70 2.63 -18.18
N MET A 42 -2.67 3.60 -19.08
CA MET A 42 -1.54 3.87 -19.96
C MET A 42 -1.51 5.37 -20.23
N ARG A 43 -0.34 5.97 -20.09
CA ARG A 43 -0.14 7.37 -20.50
C ARG A 43 -0.34 7.52 -22.00
N GLN A 44 -0.65 8.73 -22.45
CA GLN A 44 -0.60 9.02 -23.88
C GLN A 44 0.83 8.89 -24.40
N LYS A 45 0.94 8.63 -25.70
CA LYS A 45 2.23 8.62 -26.38
C LYS A 45 2.72 10.06 -26.52
N MET A 46 3.99 10.29 -26.20
CA MET A 46 4.68 11.56 -26.44
C MET A 46 5.16 11.63 -27.90
N SER A 47 5.87 12.69 -28.25
CA SER A 47 6.60 12.75 -29.52
C SER A 47 7.59 11.59 -29.67
N GLU A 48 7.85 11.18 -30.92
CA GLU A 48 8.73 10.03 -31.19
C GLU A 48 10.15 10.22 -30.62
N GLU A 49 10.62 11.47 -30.58
CA GLU A 49 11.92 11.82 -30.02
C GLU A 49 11.96 11.57 -28.51
N MET A 50 10.97 12.07 -27.77
CA MET A 50 10.89 11.87 -26.32
C MET A 50 10.62 10.40 -25.96
N GLU A 51 9.83 9.68 -26.76
CA GLU A 51 9.64 8.24 -26.58
C GLU A 51 10.95 7.45 -26.76
N LYS A 52 11.75 7.77 -27.79
CA LYS A 52 13.08 7.16 -27.98
C LYS A 52 14.00 7.48 -26.80
N LEU A 53 13.93 8.70 -26.28
CA LEU A 53 14.74 9.15 -25.15
C LEU A 53 14.42 8.37 -23.86
N ILE A 54 13.12 8.19 -23.54
CA ILE A 54 12.67 7.41 -22.38
C ILE A 54 12.95 5.92 -22.58
N ASN A 55 12.78 5.37 -23.78
CA ASN A 55 13.03 3.95 -24.04
C ASN A 55 14.49 3.54 -23.75
N GLY A 56 15.42 4.50 -23.80
CA GLY A 56 16.82 4.30 -23.39
C GLY A 56 17.09 4.51 -21.90
N CYS A 57 16.07 4.72 -21.05
CA CYS A 57 16.20 4.82 -19.59
C CYS A 57 15.88 3.47 -18.93
N ASN A 58 16.67 3.07 -17.94
CA ASN A 58 16.46 1.83 -17.18
C ASN A 58 15.87 2.07 -15.79
N SER A 59 15.85 3.32 -15.33
CA SER A 59 15.36 3.70 -14.02
C SER A 59 14.58 5.03 -14.03
N LEU A 60 13.81 5.28 -12.96
CA LEU A 60 13.17 6.58 -12.74
C LEU A 60 14.19 7.69 -12.48
N GLU A 61 15.38 7.35 -11.97
CA GLU A 61 16.48 8.29 -11.76
C GLU A 61 17.03 8.75 -13.11
N ASP A 62 17.28 7.82 -14.04
CA ASP A 62 17.73 8.14 -15.40
C ASP A 62 16.75 9.08 -16.13
N ILE A 63 15.43 8.82 -15.97
CA ILE A 63 14.39 9.68 -16.57
C ILE A 63 14.48 11.09 -15.99
N ARG A 64 14.63 11.23 -14.68
CA ARG A 64 14.76 12.54 -14.01
C ARG A 64 16.01 13.27 -14.44
N GLU A 65 17.15 12.57 -14.56
CA GLU A 65 18.40 13.18 -15.02
C GLU A 65 18.30 13.70 -16.45
N LYS A 66 17.69 12.91 -17.36
CA LYS A 66 17.44 13.37 -18.73
C LYS A 66 16.46 14.54 -18.78
N ALA A 67 15.43 14.54 -17.93
CA ALA A 67 14.46 15.64 -17.85
C ALA A 67 15.11 16.95 -17.36
N LYS A 68 16.08 16.89 -16.45
CA LYS A 68 16.86 18.08 -16.03
C LYS A 68 17.64 18.73 -17.17
N ILE A 69 18.04 17.95 -18.16
CA ILE A 69 18.81 18.43 -19.33
C ILE A 69 17.86 18.87 -20.45
N ASN A 70 16.73 18.17 -20.60
CA ASN A 70 15.76 18.40 -21.66
C ASN A 70 14.39 18.77 -21.07
N ASN A 71 14.11 20.07 -20.98
CA ASN A 71 12.84 20.58 -20.45
C ASN A 71 11.61 20.09 -21.24
N GLN A 72 11.75 19.86 -22.56
CA GLN A 72 10.65 19.33 -23.38
C GLN A 72 10.24 17.93 -22.94
N LEU A 73 11.19 17.11 -22.47
CA LEU A 73 10.89 15.79 -21.92
C LEU A 73 10.00 15.89 -20.67
N GLU A 74 10.27 16.83 -19.78
CA GLU A 74 9.47 17.03 -18.56
C GLU A 74 8.05 17.47 -18.92
N GLU A 75 7.91 18.46 -19.80
CA GLU A 75 6.62 19.00 -20.24
C GLU A 75 5.77 17.92 -20.93
N GLU A 76 6.33 17.21 -21.93
CA GLU A 76 5.60 16.16 -22.65
C GLU A 76 5.25 14.99 -21.73
N LEU A 77 6.12 14.64 -20.77
CA LEU A 77 5.83 13.58 -19.82
C LEU A 77 4.66 13.95 -18.91
N LEU A 78 4.62 15.20 -18.41
CA LEU A 78 3.51 15.69 -17.60
C LEU A 78 2.19 15.71 -18.38
N GLN A 79 2.21 16.22 -19.61
CA GLN A 79 1.04 16.26 -20.50
C GLN A 79 0.55 14.85 -20.85
N SER A 80 1.47 13.93 -21.16
CA SER A 80 1.11 12.55 -21.50
C SER A 80 0.39 11.81 -20.38
N MET A 81 0.66 12.17 -19.12
CA MET A 81 0.07 11.58 -17.93
C MET A 81 -1.29 12.21 -17.56
N GLU A 82 -1.58 13.42 -18.02
CA GLU A 82 -2.76 14.20 -17.65
C GLU A 82 -4.08 13.45 -17.88
N PRO A 83 -4.33 12.80 -19.04
CA PRO A 83 -5.58 12.04 -19.26
C PRO A 83 -5.75 10.88 -18.29
N THR A 84 -4.64 10.22 -17.92
CA THR A 84 -4.68 9.14 -16.93
C THR A 84 -4.98 9.70 -15.54
N ARG A 85 -4.43 10.86 -15.18
CA ARG A 85 -4.71 11.53 -13.90
C ARG A 85 -6.17 11.98 -13.81
N ASP A 86 -6.73 12.49 -14.90
CA ASP A 86 -8.13 12.90 -14.96
C ASP A 86 -9.08 11.71 -14.86
N LEU A 87 -8.77 10.61 -15.56
CA LEU A 87 -9.51 9.35 -15.42
C LEU A 87 -9.52 8.87 -13.97
N LEU A 88 -8.35 8.82 -13.33
CA LEU A 88 -8.22 8.42 -11.93
C LEU A 88 -8.97 9.35 -10.99
N SER A 89 -8.85 10.67 -11.20
CA SER A 89 -9.57 11.69 -10.43
C SER A 89 -11.07 11.47 -10.53
N SER A 90 -11.58 11.27 -11.74
CA SER A 90 -12.98 10.98 -12.01
C SER A 90 -13.45 9.68 -11.35
N ILE A 91 -12.62 8.62 -11.37
CA ILE A 91 -12.94 7.34 -10.72
C ILE A 91 -12.99 7.47 -9.19
N PHE A 92 -12.01 8.13 -8.58
CA PHE A 92 -11.91 8.21 -7.12
C PHE A 92 -12.93 9.18 -6.52
N THR A 93 -13.22 10.30 -7.17
CA THR A 93 -14.24 11.27 -6.69
C THR A 93 -15.67 10.74 -6.73
N ARG A 94 -15.94 9.66 -7.46
CA ARG A 94 -17.22 8.94 -7.42
C ARG A 94 -17.35 7.95 -6.26
N GLN A 95 -16.28 7.77 -5.49
CA GLN A 95 -16.26 6.85 -4.35
C GLN A 95 -16.36 7.61 -3.04
N ASN A 96 -17.00 6.96 -2.07
CA ASN A 96 -17.22 7.51 -0.75
C ASN A 96 -16.77 6.50 0.32
N LEU A 97 -16.38 7.01 1.47
CA LEU A 97 -16.19 6.22 2.70
C LEU A 97 -17.11 6.79 3.77
N LYS A 98 -18.03 5.97 4.30
CA LYS A 98 -19.03 6.40 5.30
C LYS A 98 -19.76 7.68 4.87
N ASP A 99 -20.27 7.66 3.64
CA ASP A 99 -20.98 8.77 3.00
C ASP A 99 -20.15 10.04 2.73
N GLU A 100 -18.87 10.07 3.09
CA GLU A 100 -17.97 11.16 2.73
C GLU A 100 -17.26 10.89 1.39
N PRO A 101 -17.39 11.78 0.40
CA PRO A 101 -16.75 11.62 -0.89
C PRO A 101 -15.24 11.83 -0.81
N PHE A 102 -14.49 11.05 -1.59
CA PHE A 102 -13.07 11.28 -1.73
C PHE A 102 -12.78 12.59 -2.46
N LYS A 103 -11.74 13.28 -1.96
CA LYS A 103 -11.25 14.54 -2.52
C LYS A 103 -9.90 14.31 -3.17
N MET A 104 -9.73 14.92 -4.34
CA MET A 104 -8.47 14.93 -5.06
C MET A 104 -7.72 16.22 -4.75
N PHE A 105 -6.42 16.10 -4.52
CA PHE A 105 -5.53 17.24 -4.33
C PHE A 105 -4.66 17.41 -5.57
N LYS A 106 -4.39 18.67 -5.93
CA LYS A 106 -3.40 18.97 -6.96
C LYS A 106 -2.00 18.68 -6.39
N PRO A 107 -1.04 18.24 -7.22
CA PRO A 107 0.35 18.19 -6.81
C PRO A 107 0.83 19.57 -6.37
N ALA A 108 1.75 19.59 -5.40
CA ALA A 108 2.39 20.83 -4.97
C ALA A 108 3.15 21.46 -6.15
N THR A 109 2.96 22.77 -6.30
CA THR A 109 3.75 23.63 -7.19
C THR A 109 5.17 23.78 -6.66
N LYS A 110 6.10 24.20 -7.55
CA LYS A 110 7.49 24.46 -7.15
C LYS A 110 7.58 25.48 -6.01
N THR A 111 6.79 26.55 -6.07
CA THR A 111 6.73 27.58 -5.02
C THR A 111 6.21 27.02 -3.69
N GLU A 112 5.15 26.19 -3.72
CA GLU A 112 4.67 25.52 -2.49
C GLU A 112 5.73 24.60 -1.88
N MET A 113 6.51 23.91 -2.72
CA MET A 113 7.63 23.10 -2.26
C MET A 113 8.74 23.97 -1.64
N GLU A 114 9.09 25.10 -2.25
CA GLU A 114 10.08 26.06 -1.71
C GLU A 114 9.63 26.62 -0.36
N THR A 115 8.38 27.08 -0.24
CA THR A 115 7.80 27.54 1.03
C THR A 115 7.74 26.42 2.09
N PHE A 116 7.50 25.18 1.67
CA PHE A 116 7.58 24.04 2.59
C PHE A 116 9.00 23.87 3.14
N TRP A 117 10.03 24.04 2.31
CA TRP A 117 11.43 23.94 2.73
C TRP A 117 11.85 25.04 3.70
N GLU A 118 11.37 26.27 3.52
CA GLU A 118 11.55 27.35 4.50
C GLU A 118 11.04 26.94 5.90
N SER A 119 9.92 26.22 5.96
CA SER A 119 9.40 25.67 7.22
C SER A 119 10.26 24.56 7.81
N VAL A 120 10.94 23.76 6.99
CA VAL A 120 11.84 22.69 7.45
C VAL A 120 13.11 23.31 8.05
N HIS A 121 13.62 24.37 7.43
CA HIS A 121 14.79 25.11 7.92
C HIS A 121 14.59 25.77 9.29
N LEU A 122 13.35 25.99 9.73
CA LEU A 122 13.06 26.42 11.09
C LEU A 122 13.45 25.38 12.15
N VAL A 123 13.53 24.10 11.76
CA VAL A 123 13.97 22.99 12.63
C VAL A 123 15.46 22.73 12.45
N ASP A 124 15.90 22.59 11.20
CA ASP A 124 17.30 22.35 10.88
C ASP A 124 17.63 22.97 9.52
N ASP A 125 18.44 24.02 9.56
CA ASP A 125 18.90 24.80 8.41
C ASP A 125 19.91 24.06 7.54
N SER A 126 20.47 22.94 8.02
CA SER A 126 21.43 22.12 7.27
C SER A 126 20.78 21.09 6.35
N ILE A 127 19.46 20.90 6.41
CA ILE A 127 18.73 19.97 5.53
C ILE A 127 18.53 20.62 4.17
N THR A 128 18.82 19.90 3.10
CA THR A 128 18.66 20.39 1.72
C THR A 128 17.60 19.60 0.95
N MET A 129 17.20 20.13 -0.22
CA MET A 129 16.26 19.43 -1.12
C MET A 129 16.75 18.04 -1.58
N ASP A 130 18.06 17.77 -1.51
CA ASP A 130 18.66 16.49 -1.88
C ASP A 130 18.58 15.43 -0.77
N ASP A 131 18.21 15.84 0.46
CA ASP A 131 18.08 14.99 1.64
C ASP A 131 16.75 14.21 1.65
N THR A 132 16.54 13.44 0.59
CA THR A 132 15.28 12.76 0.26
C THR A 132 15.08 11.41 0.97
N SER A 133 15.92 11.05 1.94
CA SER A 133 15.83 9.76 2.62
C SER A 133 16.24 9.84 4.09
N GLN A 134 15.73 8.92 4.90
CA GLN A 134 16.09 8.82 6.33
C GLN A 134 17.60 8.69 6.56
N LYS A 135 18.33 8.02 5.66
CA LYS A 135 19.79 7.87 5.76
C LYS A 135 20.53 9.19 5.57
N LYS A 136 20.03 10.04 4.66
CA LYS A 136 20.65 11.34 4.34
C LYS A 136 20.41 12.40 5.43
N VAL A 137 19.41 12.19 6.28
CA VAL A 137 19.11 13.08 7.41
C VAL A 137 19.53 12.51 8.76
N ALA A 138 20.17 11.34 8.79
CA ALA A 138 20.52 10.64 10.02
C ALA A 138 21.62 11.34 10.82
N ASP A 139 22.48 12.10 10.14
CA ASP A 139 23.59 12.87 10.69
C ASP A 139 23.26 14.34 10.96
N LYS A 140 21.97 14.72 10.87
CA LYS A 140 21.48 16.09 11.07
C LYS A 140 21.06 16.28 12.54
N PRO A 141 21.91 16.85 13.42
CA PRO A 141 21.72 16.77 14.86
C PRO A 141 20.48 17.55 15.34
N LYS A 142 20.21 18.74 14.80
CA LYS A 142 19.05 19.55 15.22
C LYS A 142 17.74 18.85 14.85
N LEU A 143 17.70 18.21 13.67
CA LEU A 143 16.55 17.38 13.30
C LEU A 143 16.37 16.21 14.26
N GLN A 144 17.42 15.45 14.59
CA GLN A 144 17.29 14.32 15.50
C GLN A 144 16.83 14.77 16.89
N GLU A 145 17.41 15.86 17.41
CA GLU A 145 17.00 16.47 18.67
C GLU A 145 15.52 16.87 18.65
N PHE A 146 15.05 17.52 17.59
CA PHE A 146 13.64 17.88 17.42
C PHE A 146 12.72 16.65 17.36
N MET A 147 13.14 15.60 16.65
CA MET A 147 12.39 14.36 16.50
C MET A 147 12.27 13.61 17.83
N GLU A 148 13.33 13.57 18.63
CA GLU A 148 13.33 12.95 19.96
C GLU A 148 12.55 13.78 20.99
N HIS A 149 12.65 15.11 20.90
CA HIS A 149 12.03 16.01 21.87
C HIS A 149 10.52 16.15 21.69
N CYS A 150 10.04 16.31 20.45
CA CYS A 150 8.65 16.70 20.18
C CYS A 150 7.83 15.66 19.44
N CYS A 151 8.47 14.69 18.77
CA CYS A 151 7.77 13.85 17.82
C CYS A 151 7.51 12.45 18.38
N ARG A 152 6.31 11.92 18.09
CA ARG A 152 6.01 10.51 18.28
C ARG A 152 5.57 9.90 16.96
N LYS A 153 6.34 8.91 16.51
CA LYS A 153 6.08 8.19 15.26
C LYS A 153 5.41 6.85 15.56
N ARG A 154 4.22 6.66 15.00
CA ARG A 154 3.48 5.39 15.01
C ARG A 154 3.16 4.96 13.57
N LEU A 155 2.54 3.80 13.41
CA LEU A 155 2.18 3.23 12.12
C LEU A 155 1.13 4.09 11.42
N TYR A 156 0.07 4.45 12.15
CA TYR A 156 -1.07 5.20 11.62
C TYR A 156 -0.96 6.71 11.76
N PHE A 157 -0.03 7.20 12.55
CA PHE A 157 0.10 8.64 12.73
C PHE A 157 1.52 9.06 13.06
N PHE A 158 1.78 10.32 12.79
CA PHE A 158 2.95 11.04 13.25
C PHE A 158 2.44 12.27 13.99
N GLU A 159 2.84 12.42 15.24
CA GLU A 159 2.44 13.59 16.03
C GLU A 159 3.65 14.40 16.45
N ILE A 160 3.42 15.70 16.59
CA ILE A 160 4.37 16.68 17.11
C ILE A 160 3.65 17.42 18.24
N LYS A 161 4.20 17.39 19.45
CA LYS A 161 3.64 18.09 20.60
C LYS A 161 4.73 18.94 21.25
N LYS A 162 4.41 20.19 21.61
CA LYS A 162 5.32 21.00 22.43
C LYS A 162 5.57 20.31 23.78
N CYS A 163 6.70 20.62 24.41
CA CYS A 163 7.02 20.02 25.72
C CYS A 163 6.32 20.71 26.90
N GLY A 164 5.80 21.92 26.70
CA GLY A 164 5.14 22.71 27.75
C GLY A 164 6.09 23.59 28.58
N SER A 165 7.40 23.56 28.31
CA SER A 165 8.36 24.46 28.96
C SER A 165 8.25 25.88 28.38
N GLY A 166 8.29 26.88 29.27
CA GLY A 166 8.25 28.31 28.91
C GLY A 166 9.57 28.85 28.35
N GLU A 167 10.64 28.06 28.35
CA GLU A 167 11.98 28.45 27.90
C GLU A 167 12.56 27.41 26.92
N CYS A 168 11.70 26.67 26.20
CA CYS A 168 12.17 25.68 25.24
C CYS A 168 12.56 26.31 23.90
N ASP A 169 13.85 26.22 23.55
CA ASP A 169 14.35 26.72 22.26
C ASP A 169 14.01 25.80 21.07
N ILE A 170 13.70 24.52 21.32
CA ILE A 170 13.39 23.54 20.28
C ILE A 170 11.97 23.72 19.73
N CYS A 171 10.98 23.81 20.62
CA CYS A 171 9.57 23.83 20.25
C CYS A 171 8.83 25.12 20.59
N ARG A 172 9.53 26.07 21.22
CA ARG A 172 9.00 27.34 21.71
C ARG A 172 7.96 27.15 22.84
N PRO A 173 7.63 28.21 23.58
CA PRO A 173 6.60 28.15 24.61
C PRO A 173 5.23 27.79 24.03
N ILE A 174 4.36 27.18 24.85
CA ILE A 174 2.98 26.93 24.46
C ILE A 174 2.19 28.24 24.31
N ARG A 175 1.27 28.26 23.36
CA ARG A 175 0.37 29.40 23.10
C ARG A 175 -0.93 29.28 23.89
N SER A 176 -1.40 28.06 24.12
CA SER A 176 -2.62 27.76 24.86
C SER A 176 -2.43 27.90 26.38
N ASP A 177 -3.56 27.98 27.10
CA ASP A 177 -3.55 27.90 28.56
C ASP A 177 -2.92 26.59 29.05
N ILE A 178 -2.12 26.68 30.12
CA ILE A 178 -1.36 25.55 30.64
C ILE A 178 -2.26 24.41 31.14
N ASN A 179 -3.45 24.70 31.64
CA ASN A 179 -4.37 23.67 32.13
C ASN A 179 -5.00 22.92 30.95
N VAL A 180 -5.42 23.65 29.91
CA VAL A 180 -5.91 23.06 28.65
C VAL A 180 -4.83 22.20 27.99
N PHE A 181 -3.58 22.67 27.97
CA PHE A 181 -2.46 21.93 27.39
C PHE A 181 -2.15 20.62 28.15
N LYS A 182 -2.31 20.61 29.48
CA LYS A 182 -2.11 19.41 30.32
C LYS A 182 -3.16 18.34 30.08
N GLU A 183 -4.38 18.75 29.74
CA GLU A 183 -5.48 17.84 29.38
C GLU A 183 -5.24 17.19 28.01
N LEU A 184 -4.60 17.90 27.07
CA LEU A 184 -4.32 17.39 25.73
C LEU A 184 -3.44 16.13 25.75
N LYS A 185 -3.99 14.98 25.35
CA LYS A 185 -3.26 13.71 25.22
C LYS A 185 -2.89 13.41 23.77
N GLY A 186 -1.92 12.52 23.60
CA GLY A 186 -1.51 12.02 22.29
C GLY A 186 -2.60 11.16 21.66
N LEU A 187 -2.59 11.00 20.34
CA LEU A 187 -3.55 10.10 19.66
C LEU A 187 -3.28 8.65 20.11
N PRO A 188 -4.30 7.86 20.49
CA PRO A 188 -4.10 6.48 20.94
C PRO A 188 -3.97 5.52 19.75
N ASP A 189 -3.20 4.46 19.95
CA ASP A 189 -3.18 3.28 19.09
C ASP A 189 -4.42 2.40 19.39
N PRO A 190 -4.87 1.53 18.45
CA PRO A 190 -6.04 0.70 18.67
C PRO A 190 -5.88 -0.27 19.85
N ILE A 191 -6.83 -0.28 20.80
CA ILE A 191 -6.83 -1.18 21.96
C ILE A 191 -7.99 -2.20 21.83
N PRO A 192 -7.73 -3.52 21.92
CA PRO A 192 -8.79 -4.52 21.83
C PRO A 192 -9.76 -4.38 23.02
N GLY A 193 -11.05 -4.46 22.71
CA GLY A 193 -12.13 -4.61 23.68
C GLY A 193 -12.52 -6.08 23.88
N PRO A 194 -13.56 -6.34 24.69
CA PRO A 194 -14.00 -7.69 25.02
C PRO A 194 -14.66 -8.44 23.85
N ASP A 195 -15.24 -7.72 22.89
CA ASP A 195 -16.15 -8.31 21.88
C ASP A 195 -15.50 -8.45 20.49
N ASP A 196 -14.21 -8.84 20.42
CA ASP A 196 -13.43 -8.92 19.17
C ASP A 196 -13.38 -7.60 18.35
N HIS A 197 -13.77 -6.48 18.95
CA HIS A 197 -13.70 -5.14 18.40
C HIS A 197 -12.70 -4.28 19.18
N TYR A 198 -12.19 -3.22 18.56
CA TYR A 198 -11.42 -2.20 19.29
C TYR A 198 -12.37 -1.35 20.14
N ILE A 199 -11.90 -0.93 21.32
CA ILE A 199 -12.64 0.01 22.16
C ILE A 199 -12.82 1.37 21.46
N SER A 200 -13.76 2.16 21.94
CA SER A 200 -14.03 3.49 21.40
C SER A 200 -12.84 4.45 21.58
N PHE A 201 -12.78 5.51 20.76
CA PHE A 201 -11.76 6.55 20.91
C PHE A 201 -11.77 7.17 22.30
N LEU A 202 -12.96 7.49 22.83
CA LEU A 202 -13.10 8.13 24.15
C LEU A 202 -12.52 7.25 25.26
N GLU A 203 -12.73 5.93 25.20
CA GLU A 203 -12.15 4.99 26.16
C GLU A 203 -10.65 4.77 25.99
N ALA A 204 -10.12 4.94 24.77
CA ALA A 204 -8.70 4.77 24.47
C ALA A 204 -7.87 6.02 24.73
N TYR A 205 -8.46 7.22 24.59
CA TYR A 205 -7.74 8.50 24.58
C TYR A 205 -6.99 8.79 25.89
N GLU A 206 -7.52 8.31 27.01
CA GLU A 206 -6.92 8.49 28.33
C GLU A 206 -5.90 7.39 28.70
N LYS A 207 -5.70 6.40 27.82
CA LYS A 207 -4.86 5.24 28.08
C LYS A 207 -3.52 5.37 27.38
N GLU A 208 -2.48 4.82 28.02
CA GLU A 208 -1.22 4.59 27.34
C GLU A 208 -1.38 3.43 26.36
N THR A 209 -0.91 3.62 25.12
CA THR A 209 -1.12 2.66 24.03
C THR A 209 0.18 2.32 23.31
N THR A 210 0.21 1.12 22.74
CA THR A 210 1.30 0.62 21.91
C THR A 210 0.76 0.12 20.58
N GLU A 211 1.66 -0.04 19.60
CA GLU A 211 1.30 -0.54 18.27
C GLU A 211 1.09 -2.07 18.22
N GLU A 212 1.22 -2.76 19.36
CA GLU A 212 1.13 -4.24 19.46
C GLU A 212 -0.16 -4.76 18.82
N TYR A 213 -1.24 -4.03 19.01
CA TYR A 213 -2.57 -4.42 18.57
C TYR A 213 -2.93 -3.95 17.17
N CYS A 214 -2.02 -3.30 16.44
CA CYS A 214 -2.22 -2.93 15.03
C CYS A 214 -2.29 -4.20 14.15
N PRO A 215 -3.36 -4.43 13.36
CA PRO A 215 -3.50 -5.64 12.54
C PRO A 215 -2.32 -5.92 11.61
N SER A 216 -1.73 -4.88 11.02
CA SER A 216 -0.53 -4.97 10.16
C SER A 216 0.72 -5.49 10.87
N LEU A 217 0.79 -5.38 12.20
CA LEU A 217 1.94 -5.81 13.00
C LEU A 217 1.75 -7.20 13.62
N ARG A 218 0.51 -7.59 13.95
CA ARG A 218 0.18 -8.91 14.54
C ARG A 218 0.65 -10.11 13.70
N ASN A 219 0.73 -9.95 12.38
CA ASN A 219 1.06 -11.05 11.44
C ASN A 219 2.51 -11.04 10.92
N ARG A 220 3.42 -10.24 11.51
CA ARG A 220 4.84 -10.28 11.14
C ARG A 220 5.47 -11.57 11.69
N LYS A 221 5.47 -12.64 10.89
CA LYS A 221 6.32 -13.82 11.19
C LYS A 221 7.78 -13.34 11.34
N PRO A 222 8.53 -13.82 12.35
CA PRO A 222 9.95 -13.52 12.46
C PRO A 222 10.66 -13.96 11.17
N ARG A 223 11.60 -13.14 10.70
CA ARG A 223 12.35 -13.36 9.44
C ARG A 223 13.17 -14.67 9.40
N ASN A 224 13.26 -15.38 10.52
CA ASN A 224 14.02 -16.61 10.66
C ASN A 224 13.11 -17.81 10.97
N LYS A 225 12.33 -18.26 9.98
CA LYS A 225 11.87 -19.66 9.96
C LYS A 225 12.44 -20.34 8.72
N SER A 226 12.98 -21.54 8.94
CA SER A 226 13.54 -22.44 7.94
C SER A 226 12.62 -22.60 6.73
N LYS A 227 13.21 -22.84 5.56
CA LYS A 227 12.56 -22.89 4.25
C LYS A 227 11.52 -24.02 4.08
N ASP A 228 11.30 -24.85 5.10
CA ASP A 228 10.61 -26.14 4.96
C ASP A 228 9.22 -26.20 5.62
N VAL A 229 8.53 -25.06 5.70
CA VAL A 229 7.09 -25.07 5.97
C VAL A 229 6.39 -24.55 4.72
N GLU A 230 5.68 -25.45 4.05
CA GLU A 230 4.85 -25.18 2.87
C GLU A 230 4.19 -23.81 2.99
N LYS A 231 4.48 -22.95 2.01
CA LYS A 231 3.86 -21.65 1.83
C LYS A 231 2.37 -21.85 1.52
N LYS A 232 1.54 -22.11 2.53
CA LYS A 232 0.12 -21.78 2.45
C LYS A 232 0.02 -20.26 2.43
N GLY A 233 -0.05 -19.70 1.22
CA GLY A 233 -0.22 -18.28 0.99
C GLY A 233 -1.51 -17.79 1.63
N GLY A 234 -1.42 -16.77 2.48
CA GLY A 234 -2.54 -16.21 3.26
C GLY A 234 -3.68 -15.55 2.46
N ASN A 235 -3.81 -15.87 1.17
CA ASN A 235 -4.80 -15.30 0.25
C ASN A 235 -5.70 -16.38 -0.39
N GLY A 236 -5.63 -17.64 0.07
CA GLY A 236 -6.33 -18.76 -0.56
C GLY A 236 -5.72 -19.24 -1.90
N MET A 237 -4.66 -18.57 -2.37
CA MET A 237 -3.90 -18.95 -3.57
C MET A 237 -2.71 -19.83 -3.19
N ASP A 238 -2.46 -20.88 -3.98
CA ASP A 238 -1.34 -21.82 -3.77
C ASP A 238 0.03 -21.24 -4.21
N PHE A 239 0.07 -19.96 -4.59
CA PHE A 239 1.27 -19.27 -5.02
C PHE A 239 1.32 -17.82 -4.51
N SER A 240 2.53 -17.25 -4.49
CA SER A 240 2.76 -15.89 -4.00
C SER A 240 1.97 -14.88 -4.85
N PRO A 241 1.29 -13.88 -4.24
CA PRO A 241 0.67 -12.78 -4.96
C PRO A 241 1.64 -12.03 -5.88
N THR A 242 2.94 -12.08 -5.57
CA THR A 242 4.00 -11.50 -6.40
C THR A 242 4.24 -12.24 -7.72
N ALA A 243 3.64 -13.41 -7.95
CA ALA A 243 3.75 -14.15 -9.22
C ALA A 243 2.73 -13.69 -10.29
N GLN A 244 1.85 -12.72 -9.94
CA GLN A 244 0.86 -12.14 -10.84
C GLN A 244 1.49 -11.08 -11.75
N TYR A 245 2.16 -11.52 -12.81
CA TYR A 245 2.72 -10.65 -13.85
C TYR A 245 1.90 -10.74 -15.13
N GLY A 246 1.94 -9.70 -15.99
CA GLY A 246 1.27 -9.73 -17.30
C GLY A 246 1.68 -10.94 -18.17
N LYS A 247 2.92 -11.42 -18.03
CA LYS A 247 3.43 -12.63 -18.72
C LYS A 247 2.75 -13.96 -18.32
N ASN A 248 2.02 -13.97 -17.20
CA ASN A 248 1.32 -15.15 -16.66
C ASN A 248 -0.20 -15.02 -16.79
N VAL A 249 -0.67 -14.00 -17.53
CA VAL A 249 -2.07 -13.76 -17.85
C VAL A 249 -2.28 -14.05 -19.32
N ARG A 250 -3.32 -14.82 -19.64
CA ARG A 250 -3.59 -15.20 -21.04
C ARG A 250 -5.05 -15.07 -21.47
N THR A 251 -6.00 -15.05 -20.53
CA THR A 251 -7.42 -14.86 -20.85
C THR A 251 -8.18 -14.21 -19.71
N ILE A 252 -9.42 -13.83 -20.01
CA ILE A 252 -10.43 -13.33 -19.09
C ILE A 252 -11.63 -14.28 -19.09
N VAL A 253 -12.28 -14.45 -17.94
CA VAL A 253 -13.53 -15.19 -17.80
C VAL A 253 -14.60 -14.26 -17.23
N LYS A 254 -15.85 -14.39 -17.66
CA LYS A 254 -16.97 -13.57 -17.17
C LYS A 254 -17.69 -14.33 -16.05
N CYS A 255 -17.90 -13.67 -14.91
CA CYS A 255 -18.70 -14.25 -13.82
C CYS A 255 -20.18 -14.25 -14.22
N VAL A 256 -20.87 -15.39 -14.12
CA VAL A 256 -22.29 -15.51 -14.47
C VAL A 256 -23.20 -14.74 -13.50
N GLU A 257 -22.85 -14.68 -12.22
CA GLU A 257 -23.63 -13.97 -11.19
C GLU A 257 -23.53 -12.45 -11.32
N CYS A 258 -22.31 -11.91 -11.34
CA CYS A 258 -22.10 -10.46 -11.30
C CYS A 258 -21.86 -9.83 -12.68
N ASN A 259 -21.78 -10.64 -13.74
CA ASN A 259 -21.48 -10.21 -15.11
C ASN A 259 -20.15 -9.45 -15.32
N LYS A 260 -19.28 -9.39 -14.30
CA LYS A 260 -17.98 -8.71 -14.39
C LYS A 260 -16.89 -9.65 -14.91
N PRO A 261 -15.99 -9.18 -15.80
CA PRO A 261 -14.84 -9.97 -16.24
C PRO A 261 -13.83 -10.14 -15.10
N ARG A 262 -13.12 -11.27 -15.12
CA ARG A 262 -12.04 -11.64 -14.21
C ARG A 262 -10.83 -12.11 -15.00
N VAL A 263 -9.67 -11.58 -14.63
CA VAL A 263 -8.39 -12.01 -15.20
C VAL A 263 -7.95 -13.30 -14.52
N LEU A 264 -7.59 -14.31 -15.32
CA LEU A 264 -7.03 -15.55 -14.78
C LEU A 264 -5.50 -15.47 -14.72
N TYR A 265 -4.98 -15.67 -13.51
CA TYR A 265 -3.53 -15.70 -13.26
C TYR A 265 -3.07 -17.14 -13.10
N ALA A 266 -2.12 -17.54 -13.94
CA ALA A 266 -1.42 -18.80 -13.76
C ALA A 266 -0.17 -18.63 -12.89
N ARG A 267 0.23 -19.72 -12.23
CA ARG A 267 1.47 -19.78 -11.44
C ARG A 267 2.72 -19.61 -12.31
N HIS A 268 2.65 -20.08 -13.55
CA HIS A 268 3.72 -20.02 -14.55
C HIS A 268 3.16 -19.51 -15.88
N LYS A 269 4.04 -19.15 -16.82
CA LYS A 269 3.64 -18.77 -18.17
C LYS A 269 2.96 -19.96 -18.84
N ILE A 270 1.71 -19.77 -19.27
CA ILE A 270 0.88 -20.80 -19.90
C ILE A 270 1.36 -21.03 -21.34
N SER A 271 1.73 -22.26 -21.67
CA SER A 271 2.04 -22.71 -23.03
C SER A 271 0.80 -22.70 -23.94
N GLU A 272 0.98 -22.78 -25.27
CA GLU A 272 -0.14 -22.90 -26.23
C GLU A 272 -1.06 -24.09 -25.93
N GLU A 273 -0.48 -25.22 -25.53
CA GLU A 273 -1.24 -26.44 -25.26
C GLU A 273 -2.08 -26.33 -23.99
N GLU A 274 -1.47 -25.88 -22.89
CA GLU A 274 -2.18 -25.62 -21.62
C GLU A 274 -3.29 -24.58 -21.80
N PHE A 275 -3.10 -23.60 -22.69
CA PHE A 275 -4.12 -22.61 -22.97
C PHE A 275 -5.33 -23.17 -23.72
N ARG A 276 -5.13 -24.09 -24.66
CA ARG A 276 -6.23 -24.76 -25.36
C ARG A 276 -7.05 -25.61 -24.40
N LEU A 277 -6.39 -26.33 -23.50
CA LEU A 277 -7.06 -27.10 -22.44
C LEU A 277 -7.86 -26.18 -21.50
N LEU A 278 -7.26 -25.06 -21.09
CA LEU A 278 -7.94 -24.07 -20.27
C LEU A 278 -9.18 -23.51 -20.97
N GLN A 279 -9.10 -23.17 -22.26
CA GLN A 279 -10.26 -22.66 -23.00
C GLN A 279 -11.39 -23.68 -23.07
N SER A 280 -11.08 -24.92 -23.45
CA SER A 280 -12.09 -26.00 -23.49
C SER A 280 -12.72 -26.25 -22.11
N PHE A 281 -11.95 -26.15 -21.03
CA PHE A 281 -12.48 -26.26 -19.68
C PHE A 281 -13.34 -25.05 -19.30
N LEU A 282 -12.96 -23.83 -19.66
CA LEU A 282 -13.76 -22.63 -19.37
C LEU A 282 -15.09 -22.63 -20.12
N GLU A 283 -15.14 -23.21 -21.32
CA GLU A 283 -16.38 -23.40 -22.09
C GLU A 283 -17.33 -24.44 -21.46
N SER A 284 -16.81 -25.37 -20.66
CA SER A 284 -17.61 -26.43 -20.03
C SER A 284 -18.17 -26.09 -18.65
N ILE A 285 -17.84 -24.90 -18.12
CA ILE A 285 -18.25 -24.48 -16.78
C ILE A 285 -18.94 -23.12 -16.78
N GLU A 286 -19.79 -22.91 -15.79
CA GLU A 286 -20.28 -21.58 -15.42
C GLU A 286 -19.39 -21.00 -14.33
N TYR A 287 -18.60 -19.99 -14.67
CA TYR A 287 -17.69 -19.38 -13.71
C TYR A 287 -18.42 -18.40 -12.78
N THR A 288 -18.21 -18.55 -11.47
CA THR A 288 -18.65 -17.59 -10.45
C THR A 288 -17.44 -16.98 -9.73
N CYS A 289 -17.55 -15.70 -9.34
CA CYS A 289 -16.44 -15.00 -8.71
C CYS A 289 -16.13 -15.60 -7.32
N GLY A 290 -14.86 -15.89 -7.07
CA GLY A 290 -14.39 -16.58 -5.85
C GLY A 290 -13.93 -18.00 -6.11
N VAL A 291 -14.30 -18.60 -7.25
CA VAL A 291 -13.80 -19.91 -7.67
C VAL A 291 -12.32 -19.81 -8.08
N THR A 292 -11.50 -20.68 -7.50
CA THR A 292 -10.10 -20.90 -7.89
C THR A 292 -9.95 -22.23 -8.60
N PHE A 293 -9.27 -22.23 -9.74
CA PHE A 293 -8.99 -23.44 -10.51
C PHE A 293 -7.70 -24.11 -10.02
N LYS A 294 -7.83 -25.09 -9.12
CA LYS A 294 -6.72 -25.94 -8.68
C LYS A 294 -6.63 -27.17 -9.57
N GLY A 295 -5.42 -27.64 -9.87
CA GLY A 295 -5.22 -28.92 -10.57
C GLY A 295 -5.48 -28.93 -12.08
N LEU A 296 -5.70 -27.79 -12.75
CA LEU A 296 -5.88 -27.78 -14.22
C LEU A 296 -4.65 -28.28 -14.99
N SER A 297 -3.47 -28.23 -14.39
CA SER A 297 -2.24 -28.82 -14.91
C SER A 297 -2.20 -30.36 -14.86
N GLU A 298 -3.13 -31.01 -14.16
CA GLU A 298 -3.24 -32.47 -14.14
C GLU A 298 -4.10 -33.01 -15.30
N LEU A 299 -4.86 -32.15 -16.00
CA LEU A 299 -5.63 -32.54 -17.19
C LEU A 299 -4.74 -32.94 -18.38
N SER A 300 -3.46 -32.56 -18.40
CA SER A 300 -2.52 -33.05 -19.41
C SER A 300 -2.01 -34.48 -19.13
N SER A 301 -2.24 -35.02 -17.93
CA SER A 301 -1.61 -36.26 -17.46
C SER A 301 -2.50 -37.50 -17.58
N SER A 302 -3.73 -37.39 -18.07
CA SER A 302 -4.59 -38.55 -18.34
C SER A 302 -4.23 -39.26 -19.66
N LYS A 303 -2.95 -39.64 -19.81
CA LYS A 303 -2.52 -40.72 -20.70
C LYS A 303 -1.71 -41.71 -19.87
N SER A 304 -2.26 -42.93 -19.78
CA SER A 304 -1.72 -44.14 -19.14
C SER A 304 -1.76 -44.22 -17.61
N ARG A 305 -2.90 -44.64 -17.06
CA ARG A 305 -2.88 -45.55 -15.91
C ARG A 305 -3.05 -46.96 -16.46
N LYS A 306 -1.94 -47.71 -16.55
CA LYS A 306 -1.98 -49.17 -16.60
C LYS A 306 -2.29 -49.66 -15.19
N GLU A 307 -3.15 -50.66 -15.10
CA GLU A 307 -3.40 -51.49 -13.93
C GLU A 307 -2.13 -52.17 -13.44
N SER A 308 -1.86 -52.05 -12.14
CA SER A 308 -0.99 -52.85 -11.24
C SER A 308 -0.58 -51.88 -10.12
N ASP A 309 -0.91 -52.02 -8.84
CA ASP A 309 -1.03 -53.24 -8.05
C ASP A 309 -2.10 -53.09 -6.96
N ILE A 310 -2.70 -54.24 -6.67
CA ILE A 310 -3.53 -54.54 -5.50
C ILE A 310 -2.58 -54.78 -4.31
N ASP A 311 -2.88 -54.16 -3.17
CA ASP A 311 -2.64 -54.66 -1.80
C ASP A 311 -3.64 -53.86 -0.93
N ILE A 312 -4.87 -54.34 -0.67
CA ILE A 312 -5.31 -55.34 0.34
C ILE A 312 -4.74 -55.07 1.75
N ASN A 313 -5.70 -54.73 2.63
CA ASN A 313 -5.76 -54.91 4.09
C ASN A 313 -4.89 -53.98 4.97
N ASP A 314 -5.30 -53.59 6.18
CA ASP A 314 -6.43 -53.98 7.01
C ASP A 314 -6.77 -52.80 7.96
N ASP A 315 -8.00 -52.82 8.47
CA ASP A 315 -8.45 -52.03 9.62
C ASP A 315 -7.51 -52.18 10.83
N ASP A 316 -7.36 -51.11 11.62
CA ASP A 316 -7.43 -51.24 13.07
C ASP A 316 -7.68 -49.87 13.75
N GLU A 317 -8.92 -49.76 14.22
CA GLU A 317 -9.43 -49.17 15.44
C GLU A 317 -8.52 -48.42 16.46
N LYS A 318 -9.18 -47.40 17.05
CA LYS A 318 -9.25 -46.98 18.49
C LYS A 318 -8.48 -45.74 18.95
N GLU A 319 -9.29 -44.82 19.49
CA GLU A 319 -9.19 -44.11 20.79
C GLU A 319 -7.77 -43.93 21.36
N ILE A 320 -7.30 -42.71 21.69
CA ILE A 320 -7.82 -41.71 22.63
C ILE A 320 -7.38 -40.31 22.16
#